data_AF-A0A3B0B291-F1
#
_entry.id   AF-A0A3B0B291-F1
#
_cell.length_a   1.000
_cell.length_b   1.000
_cell.length_c   1.000
_cell.angle_alpha   90.00
_cell.angle_beta   90.00
_cell.angle_gamma   90.00
#
_symmetry.space_group_name_H-M   'P 1'
#
loop_
_entity.id
_entity.type
_entity.pdbx_description
1 polymer ?
#
loop_
_entity_poly.entity_id
_entity_poly.type
_entity_poly.pdbx_seq_one_letter_code
_entity_poly.pdbx_strand_id
1 'polypeptide(L)'
;MRHNGDMTDPALAPRNAFVGVVAVWAATFVATIAVGIFVPEEWRVSWMLVAFGGVVLLSFAVQLWFGRTQGFIFRVASSVTGALLLMGVISVGFGLAALIPT
;
A
#
# COMPACT_ATOMS: atom_id res chain seq x y z
N MET A 1 -47.39 3.47 16.06
CA MET A 1 -46.25 2.54 15.88
C MET A 1 -45.62 2.87 14.54
N ARG A 2 -44.38 3.36 14.52
CA ARG A 2 -43.71 3.84 13.30
C ARG A 2 -42.94 2.66 12.67
N HIS A 3 -43.28 2.29 11.45
CA HIS A 3 -42.58 1.24 10.68
C HIS A 3 -41.20 1.76 10.25
N ASN A 4 -40.14 1.28 10.92
CA ASN A 4 -38.74 1.48 10.52
C ASN A 4 -38.19 0.19 9.86
N GLY A 5 -39.02 -0.49 9.06
CA GLY A 5 -38.73 -1.85 8.59
C GLY A 5 -37.80 -1.97 7.38
N ASP A 6 -37.74 -0.96 6.50
CA ASP A 6 -37.17 -1.16 5.16
C ASP A 6 -36.22 -0.02 4.74
N MET A 7 -35.16 0.22 5.51
CA MET A 7 -33.92 0.73 4.91
C MET A 7 -32.96 -0.44 4.68
N THR A 8 -33.37 -1.36 3.81
CA THR A 8 -32.40 -2.19 3.10
C THR A 8 -31.73 -1.28 2.08
N ASP A 9 -30.66 -0.60 2.51
CA ASP A 9 -29.73 0.06 1.61
C ASP A 9 -29.38 -0.97 0.53
N PRO A 10 -29.76 -0.76 -0.75
CA PRO A 10 -29.43 -1.72 -1.77
C PRO A 10 -27.91 -1.75 -1.77
N ALA A 11 -27.31 -2.91 -1.50
CA ALA A 11 -25.88 -3.12 -1.66
C ALA A 11 -25.55 -2.94 -3.15
N LEU A 12 -25.45 -1.69 -3.57
CA LEU A 12 -25.05 -1.26 -4.90
C LEU A 12 -23.76 -2.01 -5.20
N ALA A 13 -23.82 -2.80 -6.28
CA ALA A 13 -22.86 -3.79 -6.72
C ALA A 13 -21.41 -3.54 -6.26
N PRO A 14 -20.67 -4.58 -5.80
CA PRO A 14 -19.31 -4.43 -5.29
C PRO A 14 -18.36 -3.90 -6.36
N ARG A 15 -18.24 -2.58 -6.47
CA ARG A 15 -17.10 -1.92 -7.10
C ARG A 15 -15.90 -2.22 -6.21
N ASN A 16 -15.18 -3.29 -6.57
CA ASN A 16 -13.93 -3.81 -6.04
C ASN A 16 -13.12 -2.83 -5.16
N ALA A 17 -13.50 -2.72 -3.88
CA ALA A 17 -12.78 -1.94 -2.88
C ALA A 17 -11.30 -2.34 -2.74
N PHE A 18 -10.94 -3.53 -3.24
CA PHE A 18 -9.58 -4.07 -3.33
C PHE A 18 -8.68 -3.40 -4.38
N VAL A 19 -9.22 -2.74 -5.41
CA VAL A 19 -8.39 -2.10 -6.45
C VAL A 19 -7.47 -1.03 -5.88
N GLY A 20 -7.95 -0.25 -4.89
CA GLY A 20 -7.13 0.73 -4.21
C GLY A 20 -5.94 0.11 -3.47
N VAL A 21 -6.13 -1.06 -2.85
CA VAL A 21 -5.07 -1.77 -2.13
C VAL A 21 -4.00 -2.26 -3.10
N VAL A 22 -4.43 -2.91 -4.19
CA VAL A 22 -3.52 -3.43 -5.23
C VAL A 22 -2.76 -2.29 -5.92
N ALA A 23 -3.40 -1.15 -6.16
CA ALA A 23 -2.74 0.03 -6.72
C ALA A 23 -1.61 0.55 -5.82
N VAL A 24 -1.85 0.61 -4.50
CA VAL A 24 -0.80 1.00 -3.53
C VAL A 24 0.35 0.00 -3.57
N TRP A 25 0.08 -1.31 -3.62
CA TRP A 25 1.14 -2.33 -3.68
C TRP A 25 1.98 -2.23 -4.95
N ALA A 26 1.34 -1.98 -6.10
CA ALA A 26 2.05 -1.76 -7.35
C ALA A 26 2.97 -0.52 -7.27
N ALA A 27 2.49 0.58 -6.69
CA ALA A 27 3.31 1.77 -6.47
C ALA A 27 4.48 1.51 -5.51
N THR A 28 4.25 0.76 -4.42
CA THR A 28 5.30 0.34 -3.49
C THR A 28 6.36 -0.51 -4.18
N PHE A 29 5.95 -1.47 -5.01
CA PHE A 29 6.86 -2.32 -5.77
C PHE A 29 7.82 -1.47 -6.60
N VAL A 30 7.25 -0.58 -7.42
CA VAL A 30 8.02 0.30 -8.31
C VAL A 30 8.95 1.21 -7.52
N ALA A 31 8.48 1.84 -6.44
CA ALA A 31 9.29 2.72 -5.61
C ALA A 31 10.47 1.99 -4.97
N THR A 32 10.25 0.78 -4.47
CA THR A 32 11.27 -0.02 -3.80
C THR A 32 12.35 -0.48 -4.77
N ILE A 33 11.94 -0.94 -5.95
CA ILE A 33 12.87 -1.32 -7.03
C ILE A 33 13.66 -0.11 -7.51
N ALA A 34 13.00 1.05 -7.67
CA ALA A 34 13.69 2.28 -8.05
C ALA A 34 14.74 2.69 -7.01
N VAL A 35 14.43 2.61 -5.71
CA VAL A 35 15.40 2.88 -4.66
C VAL A 35 16.56 1.88 -4.72
N GLY A 36 16.29 0.58 -4.85
CA GLY A 36 17.35 -0.42 -4.91
C GLY A 36 18.30 -0.27 -6.10
N ILE A 37 17.78 0.17 -7.27
CA ILE A 37 18.57 0.35 -8.50
C ILE A 37 19.30 1.68 -8.53
N PHE A 38 18.63 2.80 -8.21
CA PHE A 38 19.16 4.14 -8.46
C PHE A 38 19.86 4.76 -7.25
N VAL A 39 19.65 4.25 -6.03
CA VAL A 39 20.20 4.86 -4.80
C VAL A 39 21.48 4.11 -4.36
N PRO A 40 22.58 4.84 -4.08
CA PRO A 40 23.79 4.27 -3.49
C PRO A 40 23.52 3.62 -2.14
N GLU A 41 24.26 2.55 -1.83
CA GLU A 41 24.00 1.70 -0.66
C GLU A 41 23.93 2.47 0.67
N GLU A 42 24.82 3.45 0.86
CA GLU A 42 24.89 4.28 2.06
C GLU A 42 23.60 5.11 2.31
N TRP A 43 22.83 5.44 1.25
CA TRP A 43 21.59 6.21 1.35
C TRP A 43 20.31 5.37 1.21
N ARG A 44 20.42 4.08 0.86
CA ARG A 44 19.25 3.23 0.55
C ARG A 44 18.26 3.18 1.69
N VAL A 45 18.72 3.03 2.93
CA VAL A 45 17.83 2.94 4.11
C VAL A 45 17.03 4.24 4.28
N SER A 46 17.67 5.39 4.18
CA SER A 46 17.02 6.69 4.29
C SER A 46 15.96 6.87 3.20
N TRP A 47 16.28 6.53 1.94
CA TRP A 47 15.31 6.62 0.84
C TRP A 47 14.20 5.58 0.91
N MET A 48 14.45 4.39 1.46
CA MET A 48 13.40 3.40 1.76
C MET A 48 12.40 3.94 2.79
N LEU A 49 12.87 4.64 3.82
CA LEU A 49 11.98 5.27 4.82
C LEU A 49 11.15 6.40 4.19
N VAL A 50 11.76 7.21 3.32
CA VAL A 50 11.05 8.26 2.57
C VAL A 50 9.99 7.64 1.66
N ALA A 51 10.33 6.59 0.91
CA ALA A 51 9.40 5.86 0.06
C ALA A 51 8.25 5.26 0.87
N PHE A 52 8.54 4.67 2.04
CA PHE A 52 7.52 4.13 2.93
C PHE A 52 6.57 5.22 3.43
N GLY A 53 7.08 6.37 3.88
CA GLY A 53 6.26 7.53 4.24
C GLY A 53 5.37 7.99 3.09
N GLY A 54 5.91 8.06 1.87
CA GLY A 54 5.15 8.40 0.66
C GLY A 54 4.05 7.38 0.35
N VAL A 55 4.31 6.09 0.51
CA VAL A 55 3.33 5.02 0.31
C VAL A 55 2.21 5.05 1.35
N VAL A 56 2.52 5.38 2.61
CA VAL A 56 1.50 5.58 3.64
C VAL A 56 0.55 6.70 3.24
N LEU A 57 1.08 7.86 2.83
CA LEU A 57 0.28 8.98 2.34
C LEU A 57 -0.53 8.64 1.08
N LEU A 58 0.08 7.92 0.14
CA LEU A 58 -0.58 7.43 -1.06
C LEU A 58 -1.74 6.49 -0.72
N SER A 59 -1.56 5.61 0.28
CA SER A 59 -2.63 4.75 0.79
C SER A 59 -3.80 5.58 1.27
N PHE A 60 -3.58 6.60 2.11
CA PHE A 60 -4.65 7.50 2.52
C PHE A 60 -5.33 8.17 1.31
N ALA A 61 -4.56 8.75 0.39
CA ALA A 61 -5.09 9.46 -0.77
C ALA A 61 -5.96 8.55 -1.67
N VAL A 62 -5.45 7.36 -2.02
CA VAL A 62 -6.15 6.38 -2.85
C VAL A 62 -7.42 5.91 -2.15
N GLN A 63 -7.33 5.57 -0.86
CA GLN A 63 -8.47 5.02 -0.13
C GLN A 63 -9.57 6.08 0.08
N LEU A 64 -9.21 7.35 0.26
CA LEU A 64 -10.14 8.49 0.33
C LEU A 64 -10.84 8.74 -1.01
N TRP A 65 -10.14 8.64 -2.14
CA TRP A 65 -10.70 8.82 -3.47
C TRP A 65 -11.86 7.85 -3.78
N PHE A 66 -11.85 6.65 -3.20
CA PHE A 66 -12.94 5.67 -3.39
C PHE A 66 -14.24 6.04 -2.64
N GLY A 67 -14.21 6.99 -1.70
CA GLY A 67 -15.41 7.61 -1.10
C GLY A 67 -16.28 6.69 -0.25
N ARG A 68 -15.73 5.57 0.26
CA ARG A 68 -16.44 4.65 1.18
C ARG A 68 -15.80 4.70 2.56
N THR A 69 -16.57 5.11 3.57
CA THR A 69 -16.17 5.13 4.98
C THR A 69 -16.15 3.73 5.61
N GLN A 70 -16.99 2.82 5.11
CA GLN A 70 -17.05 1.44 5.61
C GLN A 70 -15.75 0.69 5.27
N GLY A 71 -15.06 0.18 6.30
CA GLY A 71 -13.82 -0.57 6.15
C GLY A 71 -12.60 0.25 5.71
N PHE A 72 -12.64 1.58 5.79
CA PHE A 72 -11.53 2.47 5.41
C PHE A 72 -10.24 2.13 6.15
N ILE A 73 -10.30 2.07 7.49
CA ILE A 73 -9.13 1.78 8.33
C ILE A 73 -8.54 0.42 7.98
N PHE A 74 -9.38 -0.60 7.76
CA PHE A 74 -8.91 -1.93 7.39
C PHE A 74 -8.22 -1.96 6.01
N ARG A 75 -8.75 -1.23 5.02
CA ARG A 75 -8.14 -1.09 3.69
C ARG A 75 -6.82 -0.32 3.72
N VAL A 76 -6.75 0.75 4.51
CA VAL A 76 -5.52 1.52 4.71
C VAL A 76 -4.47 0.66 5.42
N ALA A 77 -4.86 0.00 6.52
CA ALA A 77 -3.97 -0.88 7.28
C ALA A 77 -3.44 -2.02 6.42
N SER A 78 -4.32 -2.74 5.69
CA SER A 78 -3.89 -3.80 4.77
C SER A 78 -2.99 -3.31 3.64
N SER A 79 -3.24 -2.09 3.12
CA SER A 79 -2.36 -1.48 2.12
C SER A 79 -0.97 -1.19 2.69
N VAL A 80 -0.90 -0.58 3.87
CA VAL A 80 0.37 -0.21 4.52
C VAL A 80 1.14 -1.44 4.99
N THR A 81 0.48 -2.42 5.61
CA THR A 81 1.11 -3.68 6.01
C THR A 81 1.62 -4.46 4.80
N GLY A 82 0.80 -4.57 3.74
CA GLY A 82 1.22 -5.24 2.51
C GLY A 82 2.39 -4.53 1.83
N ALA A 83 2.38 -3.20 1.81
CA ALA A 83 3.50 -2.42 1.32
C ALA A 83 4.77 -2.68 2.14
N LEU A 84 4.70 -2.64 3.47
CA LEU A 84 5.85 -2.90 4.33
C LEU A 84 6.43 -4.31 4.09
N LEU A 85 5.57 -5.31 3.97
CA LEU A 85 5.98 -6.69 3.65
C LEU A 85 6.67 -6.76 2.30
N LEU A 86 6.09 -6.13 1.27
CA LEU A 86 6.64 -6.10 -0.07
C LEU A 86 8.03 -5.44 -0.10
N MET A 87 8.16 -4.28 0.56
CA MET A 87 9.43 -3.58 0.72
C MET A 87 10.47 -4.46 1.40
N GLY A 88 10.09 -5.14 2.49
CA GLY A 88 10.97 -6.05 3.23
C GLY A 88 11.46 -7.21 2.37
N VAL A 89 10.56 -7.90 1.65
CA VAL A 89 10.91 -9.03 0.77
C VAL A 89 11.87 -8.59 -0.33
N ILE A 90 11.61 -7.46 -0.98
CA ILE A 90 12.49 -6.94 -2.03
C ILE A 90 13.85 -6.53 -1.44
N SER A 91 13.84 -5.90 -0.27
CA SER A 91 15.07 -5.47 0.41
C SER A 91 15.95 -6.65 0.82
N VAL A 92 15.36 -7.78 1.23
CA VAL A 92 16.10 -9.02 1.47
C VAL A 92 16.81 -9.48 0.19
N GLY A 93 16.13 -9.43 -0.97
CA GLY A 93 16.74 -9.76 -2.26
C GLY A 93 17.96 -8.89 -2.57
N PHE A 94 17.85 -7.57 -2.40
CA PHE A 94 18.99 -6.66 -2.57
C PHE A 94 20.10 -6.90 -1.55
N GLY A 95 19.76 -7.14 -0.29
CA GLY A 95 20.72 -7.44 0.77
C GLY A 95 21.49 -8.73 0.51
N LEU A 96 20.82 -9.78 0.04
CA LEU A 96 21.46 -11.03 -0.37
C LEU A 96 22.35 -10.86 -1.59
N ALA A 97 21.92 -10.08 -2.58
CA ALA A 97 22.72 -9.78 -3.76
C ALA A 97 24.02 -9.03 -3.40
N ALA A 98 23.99 -8.15 -2.39
CA ALA A 98 25.17 -7.44 -1.91
C ALA A 98 26.23 -8.35 -1.25
N LEU A 99 25.85 -9.56 -0.83
CA LEU A 99 26.79 -10.54 -0.26
C LEU A 99 27.57 -11.32 -1.33
N ILE A 100 27.15 -11.25 -2.59
CA ILE A 100 27.84 -11.90 -3.70
C ILE A 100 28.95 -10.94 -4.16
N PRO A 101 30.24 -11.28 -3.99
CA PRO A 101 31.31 -10.47 -4.51
C PRO A 101 31.22 -10.44 -6.04
N THR A 102 31.01 -9.26 -6.60
CA THR A 102 31.06 -8.97 -8.04
C THR A 102 32.47 -8.63 -8.48
#